data_AF-J7G905-F1
#
_entry.id   AF-J7G905-F1
#
_cell.length_a   1.000
_cell.length_b   1.000
_cell.length_c   1.000
_cell.angle_alpha   90.00
_cell.angle_beta   90.00
_cell.angle_gamma   90.00
#
_symmetry.space_group_name_H-M   'P 1'
#
loop_
_entity.id
_entity.type
_entity.pdbx_description
1 polymer ?
#
loop_
_entity_poly.entity_id
_entity_poly.type
_entity_poly.pdbx_seq_one_letter_code
_entity_poly.pdbx_strand_id
1 'polypeptide(L)'
;AGYDAFSYSYDEVVLYGNGSINWDATYMFGYQALGELTKIAKPLTRGFYGLSSDKKIYTYYEGCSDGGREGMSQVQRWGDEYDGVIAGAPAFRFAQQQVHHVFPATIEHTMDYYPPPCE
;
A
#
# COMPACT_ATOMS: atom_id res chain seq x y z
N ALA A 1 -8.31 -2.20 -3.97
CA ALA A 1 -6.90 -2.34 -3.58
C ALA A 1 -5.98 -1.47 -4.41
N GLY A 2 -5.26 -0.57 -3.73
CA GLY A 2 -4.40 0.48 -4.27
C GLY A 2 -4.49 1.71 -3.38
N TYR A 3 -3.53 2.64 -3.50
CA TYR A 3 -3.56 3.94 -2.82
C TYR A 3 -4.94 4.58 -3.01
N ASP A 4 -5.61 4.89 -1.89
CA ASP A 4 -6.98 5.44 -1.81
C ASP A 4 -8.14 4.57 -2.35
N ALA A 5 -7.97 3.24 -2.46
CA ALA A 5 -9.09 2.35 -2.79
C ALA A 5 -10.01 2.11 -1.58
N PHE A 6 -11.11 2.87 -1.47
CA PHE A 6 -12.11 2.72 -0.40
C PHE A 6 -13.30 1.81 -0.74
N SER A 7 -13.52 1.50 -2.03
CA SER A 7 -14.72 0.81 -2.51
C SER A 7 -14.49 -0.64 -2.96
N TYR A 8 -13.24 -1.10 -2.96
CA TYR A 8 -12.87 -2.45 -3.39
C TYR A 8 -11.62 -2.94 -2.66
N SER A 9 -11.65 -4.19 -2.23
CA SER A 9 -10.58 -4.86 -1.49
C SER A 9 -9.52 -5.48 -2.42
N TYR A 10 -8.50 -6.13 -1.87
CA TYR A 10 -7.47 -6.82 -2.66
C TYR A 10 -7.94 -8.21 -3.08
N ASP A 11 -8.68 -8.89 -2.21
CA ASP A 11 -9.27 -10.20 -2.45
C ASP A 11 -10.30 -10.20 -3.59
N GLU A 12 -10.93 -9.07 -3.88
CA GLU A 12 -11.78 -8.91 -5.07
C GLU A 12 -11.04 -9.02 -6.41
N VAL A 13 -9.72 -8.75 -6.44
CA VAL A 13 -8.94 -8.65 -7.69
C VAL A 13 -7.70 -9.55 -7.73
N VAL A 14 -7.35 -10.20 -6.62
CA VAL A 14 -6.17 -11.07 -6.52
C VAL A 14 -6.28 -12.36 -7.33
N LEU A 15 -7.50 -12.81 -7.66
CA LEU A 15 -7.72 -14.03 -8.44
C LEU A 15 -8.38 -13.73 -9.79
N TYR A 16 -7.97 -14.46 -10.82
CA TYR A 16 -8.76 -14.60 -12.04
C TYR A 16 -9.95 -15.54 -11.80
N GLY A 17 -10.94 -15.51 -12.71
CA GLY A 17 -12.13 -16.38 -12.62
C GLY A 17 -11.83 -17.90 -12.65
N ASN A 18 -10.62 -18.30 -13.04
CA ASN A 18 -10.14 -19.69 -13.00
C ASN A 18 -9.44 -20.05 -11.67
N GLY A 19 -9.37 -19.13 -10.70
CA GLY A 19 -8.74 -19.31 -9.39
C GLY A 19 -7.22 -19.13 -9.35
N SER A 20 -6.56 -18.83 -10.46
CA SER A 20 -5.13 -18.50 -10.43
C SER A 20 -4.88 -17.05 -10.01
N ILE A 21 -3.73 -16.77 -9.43
CA ILE A 21 -3.36 -15.41 -8.99
C ILE A 21 -3.24 -14.46 -10.19
N ASN A 22 -3.85 -13.29 -10.05
CA ASN A 22 -3.60 -12.12 -10.88
C ASN A 22 -2.33 -11.43 -10.40
N TRP A 23 -1.19 -11.80 -10.99
CA TRP A 23 0.12 -11.30 -10.59
C TRP A 23 0.30 -9.81 -10.90
N ASP A 24 -0.30 -9.31 -11.98
CA ASP A 24 -0.25 -7.89 -12.31
C ASP A 24 -0.92 -7.06 -11.22
N ALA A 25 -2.14 -7.40 -10.81
CA ALA A 25 -2.81 -6.74 -9.70
C ALA A 25 -2.03 -6.88 -8.38
N THR A 26 -1.41 -8.03 -8.16
CA THR A 26 -0.59 -8.30 -6.97
C THR A 26 0.66 -7.44 -6.91
N TYR A 27 1.40 -7.29 -8.01
CA TYR A 27 2.58 -6.42 -8.05
C TYR A 27 2.20 -4.96 -7.96
N MET A 28 1.11 -4.55 -8.62
CA MET A 28 0.59 -3.19 -8.54
C MET A 28 0.23 -2.82 -7.09
N PHE A 29 -0.47 -3.69 -6.37
CA PHE A 29 -0.77 -3.52 -4.96
C PHE A 29 0.49 -3.55 -4.07
N GLY A 30 1.42 -4.47 -4.37
CA GLY A 30 2.59 -4.71 -3.55
C GLY A 30 3.61 -3.58 -3.58
N TYR A 31 4.00 -3.12 -4.78
CA TYR A 31 5.09 -2.13 -4.91
C TYR A 31 5.11 -1.35 -6.22
N GLN A 32 4.56 -1.88 -7.32
CA GLN A 32 4.83 -1.40 -8.66
C GLN A 32 4.08 -0.11 -9.00
N ALA A 33 2.80 -0.01 -8.61
CA ALA A 33 1.93 1.08 -9.05
C ALA A 33 2.45 2.47 -8.63
N LEU A 34 2.87 2.62 -7.37
CA LEU A 34 3.32 3.92 -6.84
C LEU A 34 4.68 4.35 -7.39
N GLY A 35 5.58 3.40 -7.61
CA GLY A 35 6.88 3.69 -8.21
C GLY A 35 6.75 4.14 -9.66
N GLU A 36 5.93 3.45 -10.45
CA GLU A 36 5.63 3.85 -11.83
C GLU A 36 4.89 5.18 -11.89
N LEU A 37 3.89 5.39 -11.02
CA LEU A 37 3.19 6.66 -10.89
C LEU A 37 4.17 7.81 -10.66
N THR A 38 5.13 7.62 -9.75
CA THR A 38 6.13 8.64 -9.42
C THR A 38 7.04 8.96 -10.61
N LYS A 39 7.48 7.93 -11.34
CA LYS A 39 8.30 8.10 -12.55
C LYS A 39 7.57 8.83 -13.67
N ILE A 40 6.27 8.59 -13.81
CA ILE A 40 5.43 9.27 -14.81
C ILE A 40 5.11 10.71 -14.36
N ALA A 41 4.87 10.91 -13.06
CA ALA A 41 4.50 12.21 -12.51
C ALA A 41 5.63 13.24 -12.65
N LYS A 42 6.90 12.86 -12.37
CA LYS A 42 8.04 13.79 -12.46
C LYS A 42 8.16 14.54 -13.81
N PRO A 43 8.20 13.89 -14.98
CA PRO A 43 8.23 14.60 -16.26
C PRO A 43 6.94 15.35 -16.55
N LEU A 44 5.77 14.84 -16.14
CA LEU A 44 4.49 15.54 -16.28
C LEU A 44 4.49 16.85 -15.49
N THR A 45 4.88 16.81 -14.21
CA THR A 45 5.04 17.99 -13.34
C THR A 45 6.02 18.99 -13.95
N ARG A 46 7.16 18.52 -14.47
CA ARG A 46 8.13 19.39 -15.15
C ARG A 46 7.50 20.13 -16.34
N GLY A 47 6.84 19.40 -17.23
CA GLY A 47 6.20 19.98 -18.41
C GLY A 47 5.06 20.93 -18.06
N PHE A 48 4.21 20.55 -17.10
CA PHE A 48 3.06 21.35 -16.69
C PHE A 48 3.46 22.69 -16.05
N TYR A 49 4.47 22.68 -15.19
CA TYR A 49 4.95 23.91 -14.52
C TYR A 49 6.08 24.62 -15.27
N GLY A 50 6.46 24.17 -16.47
CA GLY A 50 7.54 24.77 -17.25
C GLY A 50 8.90 24.80 -16.54
N LEU A 51 9.19 23.79 -15.72
CA LEU A 51 10.43 23.73 -14.96
C LEU A 51 11.60 23.41 -15.90
N SER A 52 12.73 24.08 -15.70
CA SER A 52 13.97 23.75 -16.40
C SER A 52 14.50 22.36 -16.00
N SER A 53 15.33 21.75 -16.86
CA SER A 53 15.85 20.39 -16.64
C SER A 53 16.77 20.27 -15.44
N ASP A 54 17.48 21.34 -15.10
CA ASP A 54 18.39 21.46 -13.94
C ASP A 54 17.64 21.69 -12.62
N LYS A 55 16.36 22.09 -12.66
CA LYS A 55 15.56 22.26 -11.46
C LYS A 55 15.18 20.91 -10.88
N LYS A 56 15.66 20.64 -9.67
CA LYS A 56 15.29 19.47 -8.87
C LYS A 56 13.80 19.52 -8.50
N ILE A 57 13.11 18.41 -8.69
CA ILE A 57 11.76 18.18 -8.19
C ILE A 57 11.90 17.35 -6.92
N TYR A 58 11.63 17.96 -5.77
CA TYR A 58 11.59 17.25 -4.51
C TYR A 58 10.33 16.38 -4.43
N THR A 59 10.52 15.10 -4.17
CA THR A 59 9.45 14.09 -4.23
C THR A 59 9.25 13.48 -2.86
N TYR A 60 8.03 13.55 -2.33
CA TYR A 60 7.69 13.05 -1.00
C TYR A 60 6.52 12.07 -1.07
N TYR A 61 6.51 11.11 -0.16
CA TYR A 61 5.36 10.22 0.08
C TYR A 61 4.94 10.32 1.54
N GLU A 62 3.64 10.33 1.79
CA GLU A 62 3.05 10.27 3.12
C GLU A 62 1.87 9.30 3.09
N GLY A 63 1.83 8.36 4.04
CA GLY A 63 0.75 7.38 4.13
C GLY A 63 0.66 6.73 5.50
N CYS A 64 -0.53 6.25 5.86
CA CYS A 64 -0.83 5.57 7.12
C CYS A 64 -1.53 4.23 6.86
N SER A 65 -1.39 3.25 7.77
CA SER A 65 -1.99 1.91 7.63
C SER A 65 -1.48 1.18 6.37
N ASP A 66 -2.32 0.92 5.38
CA ASP A 66 -1.89 0.38 4.09
C ASP A 66 -0.97 1.38 3.34
N GLY A 67 -1.23 2.68 3.47
CA GLY A 67 -0.30 3.71 2.98
C GLY A 67 1.06 3.65 3.70
N GLY A 68 1.09 3.25 4.97
CA GLY A 68 2.36 3.01 5.66
C GLY A 68 3.11 1.80 5.10
N ARG A 69 2.40 0.71 4.73
CA ARG A 69 3.00 -0.43 4.01
C ARG A 69 3.56 0.01 2.67
N GLU A 70 2.78 0.77 1.91
CA GLU A 70 3.17 1.31 0.61
C GLU A 70 4.41 2.21 0.72
N GLY A 71 4.42 3.14 1.68
CA GLY A 71 5.60 3.98 1.96
C GLY A 71 6.85 3.15 2.28
N MET A 72 6.72 2.13 3.15
CA MET A 72 7.82 1.21 3.43
C MET A 72 8.24 0.40 2.20
N SER A 73 7.31 0.03 1.31
CA SER A 73 7.57 -0.66 0.04
C SER A 73 8.33 0.25 -0.93
N GLN A 74 7.93 1.52 -1.03
CA GLN A 74 8.59 2.53 -1.85
C GLN A 74 10.02 2.79 -1.40
N VAL A 75 10.27 2.90 -0.09
CA VAL A 75 11.64 3.05 0.45
C VAL A 75 12.53 1.86 0.04
N GLN A 76 12.00 0.63 0.11
CA GLN A 76 12.79 -0.58 -0.14
C GLN A 76 13.03 -0.88 -1.63
N ARG A 77 12.10 -0.50 -2.52
CA ARG A 77 12.09 -0.93 -3.93
C ARG A 77 12.23 0.20 -4.93
N TRP A 78 11.89 1.42 -4.53
CA TRP A 78 11.87 2.63 -5.35
C TRP A 78 12.50 3.81 -4.61
N GLY A 79 13.43 3.55 -3.69
CA GLY A 79 14.01 4.58 -2.82
C GLY A 79 14.62 5.76 -3.58
N ASP A 80 15.22 5.49 -4.75
CA ASP A 80 15.79 6.52 -5.62
C ASP A 80 14.76 7.52 -6.16
N GLU A 81 13.47 7.18 -6.09
CA GLU A 81 12.40 8.05 -6.56
C GLU A 81 11.95 9.08 -5.52
N TYR A 82 12.32 8.94 -4.23
CA TYR A 82 11.80 9.78 -3.15
C TYR A 82 12.93 10.49 -2.38
N ASP A 83 12.71 11.76 -2.06
CA ASP A 83 13.59 12.54 -1.17
C ASP A 83 13.18 12.40 0.31
N GLY A 84 11.94 12.02 0.58
CA GLY A 84 11.45 11.77 1.94
C GLY A 84 10.16 10.96 1.96
N VAL A 85 10.03 10.10 2.97
CA VAL A 85 8.86 9.22 3.15
C VAL A 85 8.41 9.27 4.62
N ILE A 86 7.12 9.54 4.84
CA ILE A 86 6.46 9.45 6.14
C ILE A 86 5.53 8.23 6.11
N ALA A 87 5.89 7.17 6.83
CA ALA A 87 5.14 5.92 6.90
C ALA A 87 4.53 5.71 8.30
N GLY A 88 3.27 6.07 8.47
CA GLY A 88 2.51 5.90 9.72
C GLY A 88 1.87 4.52 9.84
N ALA A 89 1.81 3.96 11.05
CA ALA A 89 1.17 2.68 11.38
C ALA A 89 1.29 1.61 10.27
N PRO A 90 2.51 1.27 9.80
CA PRO A 90 2.68 0.56 8.54
C PRO A 90 2.19 -0.89 8.62
N ALA A 91 1.41 -1.30 7.62
CA ALA A 91 0.97 -2.68 7.41
C ALA A 91 2.04 -3.57 6.72
N PHE A 92 3.33 -3.42 7.09
CA PHE A 92 4.49 -3.90 6.31
C PHE A 92 4.68 -5.43 6.31
N ARG A 93 4.10 -6.15 7.27
CA ARG A 93 4.03 -7.63 7.29
C ARG A 93 2.63 -8.09 6.87
N PHE A 94 2.21 -7.65 5.69
CA PHE A 94 0.81 -7.72 5.24
C PHE A 94 0.19 -9.12 5.40
N ALA A 95 0.86 -10.18 4.92
CA ALA A 95 0.33 -11.53 5.00
C ALA A 95 0.11 -12.01 6.44
N GLN A 96 1.04 -11.71 7.35
CA GLN A 96 0.91 -12.03 8.77
C GLN A 96 -0.19 -11.20 9.43
N GLN A 97 -0.27 -9.91 9.10
CA GLN A 97 -1.28 -9.00 9.65
C GLN A 97 -2.70 -9.47 9.33
N GLN A 98 -2.98 -9.96 8.11
CA GLN A 98 -4.33 -10.42 7.77
C GLN A 98 -4.79 -11.58 8.65
N VAL A 99 -3.90 -12.51 8.98
CA VAL A 99 -4.19 -13.59 9.93
C VAL A 99 -4.43 -13.02 11.34
N HIS A 100 -3.63 -12.04 11.76
CA HIS A 100 -3.82 -11.39 13.06
C HIS A 100 -5.14 -10.60 13.17
N HIS A 101 -5.68 -10.04 12.08
CA HIS A 101 -6.97 -9.36 12.10
C HIS A 101 -8.14 -10.31 12.41
N VAL A 102 -8.09 -11.54 11.90
CA VAL A 102 -9.19 -12.51 12.09
C VAL A 102 -9.04 -13.34 13.36
N PHE A 103 -7.84 -13.38 13.94
CA PHE A 103 -7.55 -14.24 15.08
C PHE A 103 -8.43 -13.95 16.31
N PRO A 104 -8.57 -12.69 16.80
CA PRO A 104 -9.40 -12.41 17.98
C PRO A 104 -10.85 -12.90 17.81
N ALA A 105 -11.51 -12.53 16.71
CA ALA A 105 -12.88 -12.95 16.41
C ALA A 105 -13.02 -14.48 16.29
N THR A 106 -12.00 -15.14 15.74
CA THR A 106 -11.97 -16.61 15.64
C THR A 106 -11.91 -17.26 17.02
N ILE A 107 -11.07 -16.74 17.92
CA ILE A 107 -10.93 -17.28 19.27
C ILE A 107 -12.19 -17.04 20.10
N GLU A 108 -12.73 -15.82 20.05
CA GLU A 108 -13.99 -15.49 20.72
C GLU A 108 -15.11 -16.45 20.32
N HIS A 109 -15.24 -16.70 19.01
CA HIS A 109 -16.25 -17.62 18.50
C HIS A 109 -15.97 -19.09 18.85
N THR A 110 -14.73 -19.54 18.78
CA THR A 110 -14.35 -20.94 19.06
C THR A 110 -14.50 -21.27 20.55
N MET A 111 -14.24 -20.30 21.43
CA MET A 111 -14.35 -20.45 22.88
C MET A 111 -15.75 -20.13 23.42
N ASP A 112 -16.65 -19.60 22.59
CA ASP A 112 -17.95 -19.04 23.02
C ASP A 112 -17.78 -18.02 24.16
N TYR A 113 -16.76 -17.16 24.02
CA TYR A 113 -16.40 -16.16 25.02
C TYR A 113 -16.14 -14.82 24.36
N TYR A 114 -16.94 -13.81 24.73
CA TYR A 114 -16.86 -12.46 24.18
C TYR A 114 -16.54 -11.49 25.32
N PRO A 115 -15.27 -11.04 25.46
CA PRO A 115 -14.86 -10.20 26.58
C PRO A 115 -15.67 -8.89 26.58
N PRO A 116 -16.20 -8.44 27.74
CA PRO A 116 -16.87 -7.15 27.82
C PRO A 116 -15.82 -6.03 27.64
N PRO A 117 -16.22 -4.82 27.24
CA PRO A 117 -15.29 -3.70 27.00
C PRO A 117 -14.43 -3.26 28.20
N CYS A 118 -14.65 -3.82 29.39
CA CYS A 118 -13.99 -3.42 30.65
C CYS A 118 -13.37 -4.61 31.41
N GLU A 119 -13.19 -5.75 30.75
CA GLU A 119 -12.28 -6.80 31.22
C GLU A 119 -10.83 -6.46 30.82
#